data_AF-A5DPN9-F1
#
_entry.id   AF-A5DPN9-F1
#
_cell.length_a   1.000
_cell.length_b   1.000
_cell.length_c   1.000
_cell.angle_alpha   90.00
_cell.angle_beta   90.00
_cell.angle_gamma   90.00
#
_symmetry.space_group_name_H-M   'P 1'
#
loop_
_entity.id
_entity.type
_entity.pdbx_description
1 polymer ?
#
loop_
_entity_poly.entity_id
_entity_poly.type
_entity_poly.pdbx_seq_one_letter_code
_entity_poly.pdbx_strand_id
1 'polypeptide(L)'
;MSVQDVLSRKSGVIYGDDVRQLFLYAQKKGFAIPAINVTSSSTVVAALEAARDNKSPIILQTSQGGAAFFAGKGVDNKNQEASIAGAVAAAHYIRSIAPTYGVPVVLHTDHCAKKLLPWFDGMLDADEEFFKKTGEPLFSSHMLDLSEESDEENIGTCVKYFERMHKMGQFLEMEIGITGGEEDGVNNEHVQKESLYTLPETVYKVYEALSPIGPNFSIAAAFGNVHGVYKPGNVQLKPEILGEHQKYAKEQSGSKNDKPLFLVFHGGSGSSQTGIRHRHHPRCGQGQLGH
;
A
#
# COMPACT_ATOMS: atom_id res chain seq x y z
N MET A 1 -8.30 -17.78 -17.46
CA MET A 1 -7.31 -16.69 -17.47
C MET A 1 -6.78 -16.54 -16.06
N SER A 2 -5.50 -16.81 -15.87
CA SER A 2 -4.76 -16.63 -14.62
C SER A 2 -4.31 -15.17 -14.48
N VAL A 3 -3.85 -14.77 -13.29
CA VAL A 3 -3.23 -13.44 -13.12
C VAL A 3 -1.97 -13.30 -13.98
N GLN A 4 -1.21 -14.38 -14.19
CA GLN A 4 -0.01 -14.37 -15.02
C GLN A 4 -0.30 -14.15 -16.52
N ASP A 5 -1.55 -14.30 -16.95
CA ASP A 5 -1.93 -14.07 -18.35
C ASP A 5 -2.06 -12.58 -18.68
N VAL A 6 -2.17 -11.72 -17.66
CA VAL A 6 -2.28 -10.26 -17.82
C VAL A 6 -0.99 -9.51 -17.48
N LEU A 7 0.06 -10.22 -17.05
CA LEU A 7 1.34 -9.63 -16.64
C LEU A 7 2.43 -9.94 -17.66
N SER A 8 3.28 -8.95 -17.92
CA SER A 8 4.49 -9.12 -18.73
C SER A 8 5.56 -9.92 -17.96
N ARG A 9 5.75 -9.63 -16.68
CA ARG A 9 6.61 -10.39 -15.75
C ARG A 9 5.77 -11.33 -14.89
N LYS A 10 5.91 -12.63 -15.14
CA LYS A 10 5.12 -13.68 -14.49
C LYS A 10 5.64 -14.11 -13.11
N SER A 11 6.90 -13.84 -12.83
CA SER A 11 7.58 -14.23 -11.59
C SER A 11 8.64 -13.22 -11.20
N GLY A 12 8.86 -13.06 -9.89
CA GLY A 12 9.75 -12.06 -9.33
C GLY A 12 9.01 -10.76 -9.02
N VAL A 13 9.78 -9.72 -8.68
CA VAL A 13 9.21 -8.42 -8.34
C VAL A 13 8.72 -7.72 -9.60
N ILE A 14 7.47 -7.25 -9.59
CA ILE A 14 6.80 -6.57 -10.71
C ILE A 14 6.78 -5.05 -10.53
N TYR A 15 6.66 -4.30 -11.62
CA TYR A 15 6.77 -2.83 -11.63
C TYR A 15 5.74 -2.20 -12.57
N GLY A 16 5.44 -0.91 -12.35
CA GLY A 16 4.65 -0.08 -13.26
C GLY A 16 3.35 -0.72 -13.73
N ASP A 17 3.26 -0.90 -15.05
CA ASP A 17 2.04 -1.41 -15.68
C ASP A 17 1.63 -2.79 -15.18
N ASP A 18 2.58 -3.67 -14.81
CA ASP A 18 2.25 -4.99 -14.26
C ASP A 18 1.56 -4.87 -12.89
N VAL A 19 1.98 -3.93 -12.03
CA VAL A 19 1.31 -3.65 -10.75
C VAL A 19 -0.12 -3.17 -11.03
N ARG A 20 -0.29 -2.25 -11.98
CA ARG A 20 -1.61 -1.75 -12.38
C ARG A 20 -2.51 -2.86 -12.94
N GLN A 21 -1.99 -3.70 -13.84
CA GLN A 21 -2.75 -4.81 -14.42
C GLN A 21 -3.15 -5.84 -13.36
N LEU A 22 -2.26 -6.11 -12.40
CA LEU A 22 -2.56 -6.96 -11.24
C LEU A 22 -3.75 -6.41 -10.44
N PHE A 23 -3.75 -5.12 -10.11
CA PHE A 23 -4.86 -4.49 -9.37
C PHE A 23 -6.16 -4.42 -10.17
N LEU A 24 -6.10 -4.10 -11.46
CA LEU A 24 -7.27 -4.13 -12.34
C LEU A 24 -7.86 -5.56 -12.44
N TYR A 25 -7.00 -6.56 -12.52
CA TYR A 25 -7.42 -7.96 -12.52
C TYR A 25 -8.07 -8.35 -11.19
N ALA A 26 -7.50 -7.93 -10.07
CA ALA A 26 -8.05 -8.12 -8.73
C ALA A 26 -9.46 -7.50 -8.59
N GLN A 27 -9.63 -6.25 -9.04
CA GLN A 27 -10.92 -5.56 -9.07
C GLN A 27 -11.95 -6.27 -9.95
N LYS A 28 -11.54 -6.73 -11.14
CA LYS A 28 -12.39 -7.44 -12.10
C LYS A 28 -12.83 -8.81 -11.59
N LYS A 29 -11.95 -9.52 -10.89
CA LYS A 29 -12.21 -10.87 -10.37
C LYS A 29 -12.78 -10.89 -8.95
N GLY A 30 -12.76 -9.76 -8.25
CA GLY A 30 -13.33 -9.64 -6.90
C GLY A 30 -12.48 -10.33 -5.84
N PHE A 31 -11.17 -10.10 -5.85
CA PHE A 31 -10.27 -10.49 -4.76
C PHE A 31 -9.36 -9.33 -4.39
N ALA A 32 -8.74 -9.39 -3.22
CA ALA A 32 -7.64 -8.50 -2.86
C ALA A 32 -6.37 -9.31 -2.58
N ILE A 33 -5.24 -8.62 -2.61
CA ILE A 33 -3.92 -9.24 -2.47
C ILE A 33 -3.41 -8.95 -1.05
N PRO A 34 -2.99 -9.96 -0.29
CA PRO A 34 -2.43 -9.74 1.04
C PRO A 34 -1.08 -9.03 0.94
N ALA A 35 -0.90 -8.00 1.76
CA ALA A 35 0.36 -7.32 1.97
C ALA A 35 0.94 -7.70 3.33
N ILE A 36 2.10 -8.36 3.30
CA ILE A 36 2.71 -8.98 4.48
C ILE A 36 3.95 -8.21 4.89
N ASN A 37 3.96 -7.74 6.14
CA ASN A 37 5.16 -7.13 6.70
C ASN A 37 6.26 -8.16 6.93
N VAL A 38 7.45 -7.81 6.48
CA VAL A 38 8.63 -8.64 6.61
C VAL A 38 9.74 -7.91 7.36
N THR A 39 10.48 -8.65 8.16
CA THR A 39 11.60 -8.12 8.96
C THR A 39 12.89 -8.94 8.80
N SER A 40 12.83 -10.08 8.11
CA SER A 40 14.00 -10.93 7.88
C SER A 40 13.87 -11.73 6.59
N SER A 41 14.98 -12.33 6.16
CA SER A 41 14.97 -13.34 5.10
C SER A 41 13.99 -14.48 5.39
N SER A 42 13.85 -14.89 6.65
CA SER A 42 12.93 -15.96 7.07
C SER A 42 11.47 -15.57 6.89
N THR A 43 11.06 -14.36 7.26
CA THR A 43 9.67 -13.89 7.07
C THR A 43 9.32 -13.69 5.61
N VAL A 44 10.29 -13.24 4.79
CA VAL A 44 10.15 -13.18 3.33
C VAL A 44 9.93 -14.57 2.76
N VAL A 45 10.75 -15.56 3.14
CA VAL A 45 10.62 -16.95 2.69
C VAL A 45 9.25 -17.51 3.03
N ALA A 46 8.80 -17.33 4.27
CA ALA A 46 7.49 -17.82 4.71
C ALA A 46 6.34 -17.26 3.86
N ALA A 47 6.37 -15.95 3.57
CA ALA A 47 5.35 -15.30 2.75
C ALA A 47 5.38 -15.75 1.28
N LEU A 48 6.58 -15.85 0.69
CA LEU A 48 6.75 -16.32 -0.70
C LEU A 48 6.35 -17.79 -0.87
N GLU A 49 6.68 -18.64 0.11
CA GLU A 49 6.27 -20.04 0.15
C GLU A 49 4.74 -20.17 0.18
N ALA A 50 4.09 -19.44 1.09
CA ALA A 50 2.64 -19.42 1.17
C ALA A 50 1.99 -18.95 -0.14
N ALA A 51 2.54 -17.91 -0.79
CA ALA A 51 2.05 -17.42 -2.07
C ALA A 51 2.18 -18.45 -3.19
N ARG A 52 3.34 -19.13 -3.29
CA ARG A 52 3.59 -20.20 -4.25
C ARG A 52 2.60 -21.34 -4.08
N ASP A 53 2.45 -21.83 -2.85
CA ASP A 53 1.63 -23.01 -2.55
C ASP A 53 0.14 -22.75 -2.82
N ASN A 54 -0.29 -21.49 -2.65
CA ASN A 54 -1.65 -21.04 -2.97
C ASN A 54 -1.81 -20.49 -4.39
N LYS A 55 -0.74 -20.49 -5.21
CA LYS A 55 -0.73 -19.97 -6.58
C LYS A 55 -1.26 -18.54 -6.69
N SER A 56 -0.91 -17.70 -5.71
CA SER A 56 -1.41 -16.33 -5.59
C SER A 56 -0.30 -15.29 -5.82
N PRO A 57 -0.64 -14.10 -6.35
CA PRO A 57 0.23 -12.93 -6.20
C PRO A 57 0.36 -12.56 -4.72
N ILE A 58 1.42 -11.84 -4.35
CA ILE A 58 1.61 -11.34 -2.99
C ILE A 58 2.26 -9.95 -3.00
N ILE A 59 1.96 -9.15 -1.99
CA ILE A 59 2.68 -7.92 -1.69
C ILE A 59 3.56 -8.19 -0.47
N LEU A 60 4.86 -7.90 -0.57
CA LEU A 60 5.76 -7.91 0.58
C LEU A 60 6.10 -6.46 0.91
N GLN A 61 5.90 -6.07 2.17
CA GLN A 61 6.13 -4.70 2.58
C GLN A 61 7.06 -4.60 3.79
N THR A 62 7.83 -3.52 3.85
CA THR A 62 8.65 -3.18 5.02
C THR A 62 8.11 -1.90 5.65
N SER A 63 7.68 -1.96 6.91
CA SER A 63 7.51 -0.75 7.71
C SER A 63 8.85 -0.13 8.06
N GLN A 64 8.84 1.11 8.56
CA GLN A 64 10.05 1.81 8.97
C GLN A 64 10.85 0.97 9.99
N GLY A 65 10.17 0.42 11.01
CA GLY A 65 10.79 -0.43 12.01
C GLY A 65 11.24 -1.78 11.46
N GLY A 66 10.48 -2.36 10.53
CA GLY A 66 10.85 -3.61 9.86
C GLY A 66 12.09 -3.47 8.99
N ALA A 67 12.22 -2.35 8.28
CA ALA A 67 13.40 -2.01 7.50
C ALA A 67 14.62 -1.80 8.41
N ALA A 68 14.49 -1.04 9.51
CA ALA A 68 15.57 -0.88 10.48
C ALA A 68 16.01 -2.23 11.10
N PHE A 69 15.06 -3.15 11.32
CA PHE A 69 15.37 -4.50 11.78
C PHE A 69 16.20 -5.30 10.76
N PHE A 70 15.89 -5.17 9.46
CA PHE A 70 16.68 -5.79 8.39
C PHE A 70 18.13 -5.29 8.35
N ALA A 71 18.39 -4.01 8.64
CA ALA A 71 19.75 -3.49 8.80
C ALA A 71 20.43 -4.01 10.08
N GLY A 72 19.63 -4.23 11.13
CA GLY A 72 20.05 -4.73 12.42
C GLY A 72 19.91 -3.64 13.50
N LYS A 73 19.31 -4.01 14.64
CA LYS A 73 19.03 -3.08 15.76
C LYS A 73 20.26 -2.40 16.40
N GLY A 74 21.48 -2.86 16.07
CA GLY A 74 22.71 -2.23 16.52
C GLY A 74 23.16 -1.03 15.67
N VAL A 75 22.51 -0.78 14.53
CA VAL A 75 22.79 0.37 13.66
C VAL A 75 21.99 1.58 14.15
N ASP A 76 22.62 2.74 14.24
CA ASP A 76 21.94 3.99 14.62
C ASP A 76 20.90 4.37 13.55
N ASN A 77 19.75 4.89 14.00
CA ASN A 77 18.62 5.19 13.12
C ASN A 77 18.05 6.60 13.33
N LYS A 78 18.83 7.50 13.97
CA LYS A 78 18.38 8.86 14.28
C LYS A 78 18.00 9.66 13.04
N ASN A 79 18.71 9.47 11.92
CA ASN A 79 18.37 10.11 10.65
C ASN A 79 17.90 9.08 9.61
N GLN A 80 17.26 8.00 10.07
CA GLN A 80 16.69 6.94 9.24
C GLN A 80 17.71 6.09 8.47
N GLU A 81 19.02 6.17 8.79
CA GLU A 81 20.06 5.45 8.05
C GLU A 81 19.87 3.93 8.07
N ALA A 82 19.50 3.36 9.22
CA ALA A 82 19.23 1.93 9.34
C ALA A 82 17.97 1.54 8.55
N SER A 83 16.90 2.34 8.61
CA SER A 83 15.68 2.09 7.83
C SER A 83 15.94 2.14 6.32
N ILE A 84 16.71 3.12 5.84
CA ILE A 84 17.07 3.23 4.42
C ILE A 84 17.92 2.04 3.99
N ALA A 85 19.02 1.77 4.69
CA ALA A 85 19.94 0.68 4.35
C ALA A 85 19.26 -0.69 4.42
N GLY A 86 18.42 -0.90 5.44
CA GLY A 86 17.72 -2.16 5.64
C GLY A 86 16.59 -2.38 4.64
N ALA A 87 15.85 -1.34 4.25
CA ALA A 87 14.88 -1.42 3.17
C ALA A 87 15.56 -1.78 1.84
N VAL A 88 16.68 -1.12 1.50
CA VAL A 88 17.45 -1.41 0.28
C VAL A 88 18.02 -2.83 0.30
N ALA A 89 18.55 -3.29 1.44
CA ALA A 89 19.04 -4.65 1.59
C ALA A 89 17.92 -5.70 1.43
N ALA A 90 16.76 -5.46 2.05
CA ALA A 90 15.57 -6.29 1.91
C ALA A 90 15.09 -6.33 0.46
N ALA A 91 15.06 -5.18 -0.23
CA ALA A 91 14.67 -5.08 -1.62
C ALA A 91 15.56 -5.93 -2.53
N HIS A 92 16.88 -5.83 -2.38
CA HIS A 92 17.82 -6.66 -3.13
C HIS A 92 17.64 -8.15 -2.85
N TYR A 93 17.49 -8.52 -1.57
CA TYR A 93 17.24 -9.92 -1.20
C TYR A 93 15.93 -10.43 -1.83
N ILE A 94 14.82 -9.73 -1.66
CA ILE A 94 13.50 -10.10 -2.20
C ILE A 94 13.56 -10.23 -3.71
N ARG A 95 14.15 -9.24 -4.41
CA ARG A 95 14.33 -9.28 -5.87
C ARG A 95 15.13 -10.49 -6.33
N SER A 96 16.18 -10.86 -5.58
CA SER A 96 17.02 -12.02 -5.92
C SER A 96 16.29 -13.35 -5.75
N ILE A 97 15.43 -13.48 -4.73
CA ILE A 97 14.85 -14.76 -4.35
C ILE A 97 13.44 -14.98 -4.91
N ALA A 98 12.65 -13.92 -5.11
CA ALA A 98 11.26 -14.01 -5.58
C ALA A 98 11.07 -14.81 -6.90
N PRO A 99 11.96 -14.72 -7.91
CA PRO A 99 11.83 -15.53 -9.13
C PRO A 99 11.84 -17.04 -8.87
N THR A 100 12.56 -17.50 -7.84
CA THR A 100 12.65 -18.92 -7.46
C THR A 100 11.30 -19.49 -7.02
N TYR A 101 10.42 -18.64 -6.48
CA TYR A 101 9.10 -19.04 -6.01
C TYR A 101 8.03 -19.04 -7.11
N GLY A 102 8.33 -18.56 -8.32
CA GLY A 102 7.41 -18.68 -9.46
C GLY A 102 6.15 -17.80 -9.37
N VAL A 103 6.11 -16.82 -8.45
CA VAL A 103 4.96 -15.92 -8.25
C VAL A 103 5.31 -14.45 -8.52
N PRO A 104 4.36 -13.63 -9.00
CA PRO A 104 4.54 -12.19 -9.08
C PRO A 104 4.46 -11.55 -7.69
N VAL A 105 5.41 -10.67 -7.39
CA VAL A 105 5.55 -10.01 -6.09
C VAL A 105 5.52 -8.50 -6.28
N VAL A 106 4.67 -7.79 -5.55
CA VAL A 106 4.80 -6.34 -5.40
C VAL A 106 5.69 -6.09 -4.17
N LEU A 107 6.75 -5.33 -4.34
CA LEU A 107 7.62 -4.92 -3.24
C LEU A 107 7.26 -3.50 -2.80
N HIS A 108 6.83 -3.36 -1.56
CA HIS A 108 6.22 -2.15 -1.03
C HIS A 108 6.92 -1.66 0.25
N THR A 109 6.69 -0.40 0.63
CA THR A 109 7.06 0.13 1.95
C THR A 109 5.84 0.73 2.61
N ASP A 110 5.68 0.41 3.89
CA ASP A 110 4.50 0.73 4.70
C ASP A 110 4.48 2.21 5.16
N HIS A 111 3.56 2.54 6.06
CA HIS A 111 3.34 3.86 6.66
C HIS A 111 4.61 4.72 6.81
N CYS A 112 4.59 5.88 6.15
CA CYS A 112 5.64 6.89 6.25
C CYS A 112 5.03 8.25 6.59
N ALA A 113 4.96 8.53 7.89
CA ALA A 113 4.53 9.83 8.41
C ALA A 113 5.51 10.96 8.08
N LYS A 114 5.06 12.21 8.24
CA LYS A 114 5.86 13.41 7.96
C LYS A 114 7.24 13.41 8.63
N LYS A 115 7.31 12.94 9.88
CA LYS A 115 8.57 12.78 10.65
C LYS A 115 9.55 11.76 10.06
N LEU A 116 9.05 10.85 9.22
CA LEU A 116 9.78 9.76 8.59
C LEU A 116 10.14 10.06 7.13
N LEU A 117 9.78 11.21 6.56
CA LEU A 117 10.12 11.59 5.19
C LEU A 117 11.61 11.45 4.83
N PRO A 118 12.60 11.63 5.73
CA PRO A 118 14.00 11.32 5.40
C PRO A 118 14.23 9.85 4.98
N TRP A 119 13.46 8.91 5.54
CA TRP A 119 13.47 7.51 5.11
C TRP A 119 12.93 7.38 3.67
N PHE A 120 11.80 8.03 3.39
CA PHE A 120 11.17 8.05 2.06
C PHE A 120 12.11 8.64 0.99
N ASP A 121 12.73 9.79 1.29
CA ASP A 121 13.68 10.45 0.42
C ASP A 121 14.87 9.53 0.09
N GLY A 122 15.44 8.87 1.10
CA GLY A 122 16.56 7.94 0.91
C GLY A 122 16.18 6.69 0.11
N MET A 123 14.94 6.20 0.23
CA MET A 123 14.45 5.10 -0.61
C MET A 123 14.26 5.53 -2.06
N LEU A 124 13.69 6.71 -2.31
CA LEU A 124 13.55 7.24 -3.67
C LEU A 124 14.89 7.57 -4.33
N ASP A 125 15.88 8.04 -3.56
CA ASP A 125 17.24 8.23 -4.06
C ASP A 125 17.84 6.89 -4.55
N ALA A 126 17.64 5.82 -3.78
CA ALA A 126 18.09 4.47 -4.14
C ALA A 126 17.33 3.91 -5.35
N ASP A 127 16.02 4.16 -5.45
CA ASP A 127 15.23 3.81 -6.63
C ASP A 127 15.72 4.52 -7.87
N GLU A 128 15.95 5.83 -7.81
CA GLU A 128 16.43 6.62 -8.95
C GLU A 128 17.82 6.18 -9.41
N GLU A 129 18.72 5.86 -8.47
CA GLU A 129 20.04 5.31 -8.78
C GLU A 129 19.92 3.95 -9.48
N PHE A 130 19.05 3.08 -8.98
CA PHE A 130 18.84 1.75 -9.54
C PHE A 130 18.11 1.79 -10.89
N PHE A 131 17.14 2.71 -11.05
CA PHE A 131 16.41 2.95 -12.29
C PHE A 131 17.33 3.42 -13.40
N LYS A 132 18.26 4.35 -13.12
CA LYS A 132 19.28 4.79 -14.10
C LYS A 132 20.14 3.64 -14.62
N LYS A 133 20.37 2.61 -13.80
CA LYS A 133 21.22 1.47 -14.15
C LYS A 133 20.45 0.34 -14.84
N THR A 134 19.18 0.14 -14.49
CA THR A 134 18.45 -1.09 -14.85
C THR A 134 17.15 -0.86 -15.62
N GLY A 135 16.65 0.39 -15.65
CA GLY A 135 15.34 0.73 -16.20
C GLY A 135 14.16 0.38 -15.28
N GLU A 136 14.42 -0.08 -14.06
CA GLU A 136 13.41 -0.40 -13.04
C GLU A 136 13.82 0.16 -11.68
N PRO A 137 12.88 0.60 -10.83
CA PRO A 137 13.16 0.97 -9.45
C PRO A 137 13.47 -0.29 -8.59
N LEU A 138 13.98 -0.10 -7.37
CA LEU A 138 14.10 -1.18 -6.39
C LEU A 138 12.70 -1.62 -5.95
N PHE A 139 11.86 -0.67 -5.55
CA PHE A 139 10.52 -0.91 -5.01
C PHE A 139 9.44 -0.75 -6.08
N SER A 140 8.42 -1.60 -6.01
CA SER A 140 7.22 -1.51 -6.86
C SER A 140 6.36 -0.30 -6.48
N SER A 141 6.27 -0.02 -5.18
CA SER A 141 5.46 1.05 -4.62
C SER A 141 5.96 1.53 -3.27
N HIS A 142 5.55 2.73 -2.87
CA HIS A 142 5.78 3.29 -1.53
C HIS A 142 4.49 3.87 -0.97
N MET A 143 4.38 3.93 0.36
CA MET A 143 3.25 4.54 1.06
C MET A 143 3.63 5.87 1.71
N LEU A 144 2.78 6.88 1.55
CA LEU A 144 2.78 8.09 2.38
C LEU A 144 1.57 8.07 3.31
N ASP A 145 1.82 8.21 4.60
CA ASP A 145 0.78 8.35 5.62
C ASP A 145 0.87 9.74 6.26
N LEU A 146 0.25 10.72 5.63
CA LEU A 146 0.19 12.09 6.16
C LEU A 146 -1.21 12.38 6.72
N SER A 147 -1.89 11.34 7.22
CA SER A 147 -3.26 11.41 7.73
C SER A 147 -3.44 12.30 8.96
N GLU A 148 -2.37 12.52 9.74
CA GLU A 148 -2.35 13.45 10.87
C GLU A 148 -2.25 14.93 10.44
N GLU A 149 -1.81 15.19 9.21
CA GLU A 149 -1.71 16.55 8.66
C GLU A 149 -3.04 16.99 8.06
N SER A 150 -3.18 18.28 7.72
CA SER A 150 -4.36 18.73 6.99
C SER A 150 -4.46 18.06 5.61
N ASP A 151 -5.69 17.79 5.14
CA ASP A 151 -5.92 17.20 3.82
C ASP A 151 -5.17 17.95 2.69
N GLU A 152 -5.09 19.28 2.77
CA GLU A 152 -4.39 20.12 1.79
C GLU A 152 -2.87 19.87 1.81
N GLU A 153 -2.28 19.79 2.99
CA GLU A 153 -0.84 19.50 3.14
C GLU A 153 -0.50 18.06 2.75
N ASN A 154 -1.33 17.10 3.16
CA ASN A 154 -1.20 15.69 2.81
C ASN A 154 -1.22 15.52 1.28
N ILE A 155 -2.28 16.00 0.62
CA ILE A 155 -2.44 15.88 -0.83
C ILE A 155 -1.32 16.65 -1.55
N GLY A 156 -0.99 17.87 -1.12
CA GLY A 156 0.06 18.67 -1.74
C GLY A 156 1.45 18.00 -1.67
N THR A 157 1.77 17.37 -0.54
CA THR A 157 3.02 16.62 -0.38
C THR A 157 3.01 15.33 -1.20
N CYS A 158 1.90 14.60 -1.22
CA CYS A 158 1.72 13.41 -2.05
C CYS A 158 1.87 13.72 -3.55
N VAL A 159 1.31 14.84 -4.04
CA VAL A 159 1.49 15.32 -5.42
C VAL A 159 2.96 15.46 -5.77
N LYS A 160 3.74 16.17 -4.92
CA LYS A 160 5.17 16.39 -5.14
C LYS A 160 5.96 15.08 -5.22
N TYR A 161 5.70 14.12 -4.33
CA TYR A 161 6.36 12.82 -4.35
C TYR A 161 5.89 11.96 -5.52
N PHE A 162 4.61 12.01 -5.86
CA PHE A 162 4.07 11.22 -6.96
C PHE A 162 4.64 11.67 -8.31
N GLU A 163 4.85 12.97 -8.53
CA GLU A 163 5.56 13.47 -9.72
C GLU A 163 6.97 12.89 -9.87
N ARG A 164 7.67 12.66 -8.74
CA ARG A 164 8.99 12.03 -8.72
C ARG A 164 8.90 10.53 -9.03
N MET A 165 8.01 9.82 -8.33
CA MET A 165 7.78 8.38 -8.47
C MET A 165 7.25 7.98 -9.86
N HIS A 166 6.38 8.81 -10.44
CA HIS A 166 5.74 8.54 -11.73
C HIS A 166 6.76 8.42 -12.87
N LYS A 167 7.88 9.15 -12.80
CA LYS A 167 8.98 9.09 -13.78
C LYS A 167 9.65 7.70 -13.85
N MET A 168 9.55 6.92 -12.78
CA MET A 168 10.06 5.54 -12.69
C MET A 168 8.94 4.49 -12.83
N GLY A 169 7.71 4.93 -13.08
CA GLY A 169 6.53 4.06 -13.13
C GLY A 169 6.13 3.49 -11.77
N GLN A 170 6.65 3.97 -10.64
CA GLN A 170 6.29 3.46 -9.32
C GLN A 170 4.82 3.74 -8.95
N PHE A 171 4.27 2.89 -8.08
CA PHE A 171 2.97 3.12 -7.47
C PHE A 171 3.10 3.93 -6.17
N LEU A 172 2.24 4.94 -5.97
CA LEU A 172 2.08 5.60 -4.68
C LEU A 172 0.84 5.06 -3.97
N GLU A 173 1.00 4.52 -2.78
CA GLU A 173 -0.11 4.36 -1.84
C GLU A 173 -0.18 5.61 -0.95
N MET A 174 -1.37 6.17 -0.75
CA MET A 174 -1.53 7.28 0.18
C MET A 174 -2.70 7.09 1.12
N GLU A 175 -2.57 7.56 2.36
CA GLU A 175 -3.61 7.49 3.37
C GLU A 175 -4.30 8.83 3.61
N ILE A 176 -5.63 8.81 3.71
CA ILE A 176 -6.45 10.00 3.95
C ILE A 176 -7.57 9.73 4.96
N GLY A 177 -7.76 10.69 5.86
CA GLY A 177 -8.61 10.54 7.04
C GLY A 177 -7.88 9.82 8.17
N ILE A 178 -8.52 9.72 9.34
CA ILE A 178 -7.85 9.27 10.56
C ILE A 178 -8.20 7.82 10.84
N THR A 179 -7.22 6.91 10.76
CA THR A 179 -7.35 5.54 11.24
C THR A 179 -7.27 5.49 12.76
N GLY A 180 -8.03 4.58 13.39
CA GLY A 180 -7.96 4.41 14.84
C GLY A 180 -6.73 3.57 15.24
N GLY A 181 -6.35 3.63 16.52
CA GLY A 181 -5.39 2.68 17.10
C GLY A 181 -3.95 3.17 17.16
N GLU A 182 -2.98 2.26 17.30
CA GLU A 182 -1.55 2.61 17.36
C GLU A 182 -0.71 1.82 16.35
N GLU A 183 -0.02 2.53 15.45
CA GLU A 183 0.95 1.98 14.49
C GLU A 183 2.18 2.88 14.39
N ASP A 184 3.39 2.30 14.33
CA ASP A 184 4.67 3.00 14.16
C ASP A 184 4.87 4.26 15.05
N GLY A 185 4.32 4.21 16.26
CA GLY A 185 4.40 5.27 17.28
C GLY A 185 3.45 6.45 17.06
N VAL A 186 2.41 6.28 16.25
CA VAL A 186 1.24 7.17 16.10
C VAL A 186 0.08 6.53 16.86
N ASN A 187 -0.58 7.25 17.78
CA ASN A 187 -1.68 6.72 18.60
C ASN A 187 -2.95 7.59 18.46
N ASN A 188 -3.98 7.02 17.85
CA ASN A 188 -5.26 7.61 17.52
C ASN A 188 -6.42 7.07 18.37
N GLU A 189 -6.16 6.45 19.53
CA GLU A 189 -7.21 5.90 20.40
C GLU A 189 -8.17 6.96 20.99
N HIS A 190 -7.78 8.24 20.94
CA HIS A 190 -8.54 9.36 21.51
C HIS A 190 -9.49 10.06 20.52
N VAL A 191 -9.50 9.64 19.24
CA VAL A 191 -10.22 10.33 18.15
C VAL A 191 -11.74 10.08 18.22
N GLN A 192 -12.55 11.09 17.88
CA GLN A 192 -14.02 10.95 17.85
C GLN A 192 -14.45 9.94 16.77
N LYS A 193 -15.49 9.15 17.07
CA LYS A 193 -15.95 8.04 16.23
C LYS A 193 -16.36 8.47 14.83
N GLU A 194 -16.86 9.70 14.69
CA GLU A 194 -17.32 10.29 13.44
C GLU A 194 -16.14 10.65 12.52
N SER A 195 -14.97 10.97 13.09
CA SER A 195 -13.74 11.27 12.36
C SER A 195 -13.02 10.03 11.83
N LEU A 196 -13.47 8.82 12.21
CA LEU A 196 -12.91 7.53 11.75
C LEU A 196 -13.46 7.06 10.40
N TYR A 197 -14.28 7.88 9.74
CA TYR A 197 -14.87 7.59 8.44
C TYR A 197 -14.58 8.73 7.47
N THR A 198 -13.71 8.50 6.51
CA THR A 198 -13.40 9.46 5.45
C THR A 198 -14.62 9.69 4.57
N LEU A 199 -14.84 10.93 4.14
CA LEU A 199 -15.94 11.29 3.25
C LEU A 199 -15.58 10.99 1.77
N PRO A 200 -16.55 10.60 0.93
CA PRO A 200 -16.33 10.41 -0.51
C PRO A 200 -15.74 11.63 -1.22
N GLU A 201 -16.15 12.84 -0.83
CA GLU A 201 -15.61 14.10 -1.35
C GLU A 201 -14.11 14.24 -1.06
N THR A 202 -13.68 13.87 0.15
CA THR A 202 -12.27 13.91 0.57
C THR A 202 -11.44 12.92 -0.24
N VAL A 203 -11.92 11.69 -0.43
CA VAL A 203 -11.26 10.69 -1.29
C VAL A 203 -11.20 11.16 -2.74
N TYR A 204 -12.23 11.86 -3.23
CA TYR A 204 -12.20 12.38 -4.60
C TYR A 204 -11.20 13.51 -4.80
N LYS A 205 -10.97 14.39 -3.80
CA LYS A 205 -9.91 15.41 -3.88
C LYS A 205 -8.53 14.80 -4.11
N VAL A 206 -8.24 13.67 -3.47
CA VAL A 206 -7.01 12.89 -3.73
C VAL A 206 -6.95 12.45 -5.20
N TYR A 207 -8.02 11.83 -5.70
CA TYR A 207 -8.08 11.37 -7.08
C TYR A 207 -7.92 12.53 -8.07
N GLU A 208 -8.59 13.65 -7.84
CA GLU A 208 -8.52 14.85 -8.67
C GLU A 208 -7.09 15.42 -8.72
N ALA A 209 -6.38 15.39 -7.60
CA ALA A 209 -5.01 15.90 -7.52
C ALA A 209 -3.97 14.95 -8.14
N LEU A 210 -4.10 13.63 -7.96
CA LEU A 210 -3.08 12.65 -8.39
C LEU A 210 -3.31 12.12 -9.81
N SER A 211 -4.56 11.98 -10.26
CA SER A 211 -4.87 11.42 -11.59
C SER A 211 -4.28 12.18 -12.79
N PRO A 212 -4.08 13.51 -12.76
CA PRO A 212 -3.39 14.22 -13.84
C PRO A 212 -1.91 13.87 -13.96
N ILE A 213 -1.25 13.44 -12.87
CA ILE A 213 0.15 13.01 -12.88
C ILE A 213 0.26 11.62 -13.49
N GLY A 214 -0.60 10.70 -13.05
CA GLY A 214 -0.60 9.34 -13.58
C GLY A 214 -1.58 8.42 -12.86
N PRO A 215 -1.80 7.20 -13.39
CA PRO A 215 -2.81 6.28 -12.87
C PRO A 215 -2.30 5.33 -11.78
N ASN A 216 -1.01 5.41 -11.43
CA ASN A 216 -0.34 4.45 -10.55
C ASN A 216 -0.41 4.91 -9.09
N PHE A 217 -1.61 5.08 -8.56
CA PHE A 217 -1.79 5.39 -7.14
C PHE A 217 -2.97 4.65 -6.54
N SER A 218 -2.89 4.35 -5.25
CA SER A 218 -3.94 3.75 -4.44
C SER A 218 -4.22 4.61 -3.21
N ILE A 219 -5.44 4.50 -2.69
CA ILE A 219 -5.92 5.30 -1.57
C ILE A 219 -6.34 4.36 -0.44
N ALA A 220 -5.69 4.51 0.71
CA ALA A 220 -6.21 4.03 1.98
C ALA A 220 -7.10 5.11 2.58
N ALA A 221 -8.35 4.76 2.87
CA ALA A 221 -9.30 5.66 3.50
C ALA A 221 -9.74 5.07 4.83
N ALA A 222 -9.99 5.90 5.83
CA ALA A 222 -10.55 5.45 7.10
C ALA A 222 -12.02 5.06 6.90
N PHE A 223 -12.39 3.83 7.27
CA PHE A 223 -13.80 3.39 7.27
C PHE A 223 -14.14 2.61 8.56
N GLY A 224 -13.57 3.08 9.67
CA GLY A 224 -13.63 2.40 10.96
C GLY A 224 -12.59 1.28 11.11
N ASN A 225 -11.54 1.30 10.29
CA ASN A 225 -10.40 0.43 10.44
C ASN A 225 -9.42 0.97 11.48
N VAL A 226 -8.77 0.04 12.17
CA VAL A 226 -7.93 0.32 13.33
C VAL A 226 -6.68 -0.53 13.21
N HIS A 227 -5.49 0.07 13.32
CA HIS A 227 -4.22 -0.65 13.21
C HIS A 227 -3.85 -1.35 14.52
N GLY A 228 -3.68 -2.67 14.49
CA GLY A 228 -3.34 -3.50 15.66
C GLY A 228 -4.42 -4.50 16.06
N VAL A 229 -4.17 -5.29 17.11
CA VAL A 229 -5.11 -6.32 17.60
C VAL A 229 -5.99 -5.73 18.71
N TYR A 230 -7.26 -5.44 18.40
CA TYR A 230 -8.19 -4.83 19.37
C TYR A 230 -9.16 -5.79 20.01
N LYS A 231 -9.60 -5.38 21.22
CA LYS A 231 -10.78 -5.96 21.88
C LYS A 231 -12.03 -5.67 21.03
N PRO A 232 -12.92 -6.65 20.81
CA PRO A 232 -14.16 -6.45 20.07
C PRO A 232 -14.99 -5.28 20.67
N GLY A 233 -15.38 -4.29 19.86
CA GLY A 233 -16.44 -3.32 20.21
C GLY A 233 -16.12 -1.82 20.13
N ASN A 234 -14.88 -1.38 19.95
CA ASN A 234 -14.55 0.06 19.99
C ASN A 234 -14.83 0.82 18.68
N VAL A 235 -14.59 0.17 17.53
CA VAL A 235 -14.86 0.73 16.19
C VAL A 235 -15.52 -0.35 15.33
N GLN A 236 -16.51 0.03 14.52
CA GLN A 236 -17.22 -0.88 13.63
C GLN A 236 -16.79 -0.61 12.19
N LEU A 237 -16.19 -1.61 11.55
CA LEU A 237 -15.85 -1.54 10.13
C LEU A 237 -17.12 -1.34 9.31
N LYS A 238 -17.11 -0.34 8.41
CA LYS A 238 -18.20 -0.07 7.45
C LYS A 238 -17.72 -0.18 5.99
N PRO A 239 -17.51 -1.40 5.47
CA PRO A 239 -17.08 -1.64 4.09
C PRO A 239 -17.90 -0.97 3.00
N GLU A 240 -19.17 -0.71 3.27
CA GLU A 240 -20.10 -0.02 2.37
C GLU A 240 -19.61 1.37 1.95
N ILE A 241 -18.86 2.06 2.81
CA ILE A 241 -18.29 3.40 2.55
C ILE A 241 -17.32 3.36 1.35
N LEU A 242 -16.61 2.25 1.16
CA LEU A 242 -15.73 2.07 0.00
C LEU A 242 -16.52 2.07 -1.31
N GLY A 243 -17.74 1.52 -1.30
CA GLY A 243 -18.65 1.56 -2.45
C GLY A 243 -19.15 2.98 -2.73
N GLU A 244 -19.35 3.78 -1.69
CA GLU A 244 -19.72 5.20 -1.81
C GLU A 244 -18.60 6.02 -2.44
N HIS A 245 -17.33 5.79 -2.05
CA HIS A 245 -16.17 6.41 -2.69
C HIS A 245 -16.09 6.09 -4.19
N GLN A 246 -16.25 4.82 -4.56
CA GLN A 246 -16.21 4.39 -5.97
C GLN A 246 -17.34 5.04 -6.78
N LYS A 247 -18.56 5.04 -6.22
CA LYS A 247 -19.73 5.66 -6.87
C LYS A 247 -19.52 7.16 -7.07
N TYR A 248 -19.10 7.87 -6.02
CA TYR A 248 -18.85 9.30 -6.07
C TYR A 248 -17.77 9.63 -7.10
N ALA A 249 -16.63 8.94 -7.06
CA ALA A 249 -15.55 9.16 -8.01
C ALA A 249 -15.97 8.87 -9.45
N LYS A 250 -16.81 7.85 -9.69
CA LYS A 250 -17.37 7.55 -11.00
C LYS A 250 -18.26 8.69 -11.50
N GLU A 251 -19.16 9.19 -10.66
CA GLU A 251 -20.09 10.26 -10.99
C GLU A 251 -19.35 11.57 -11.31
N GLN A 252 -18.35 11.95 -10.52
CA GLN A 252 -17.59 13.19 -10.72
C GLN A 252 -16.63 13.13 -11.92
N SER A 253 -15.95 11.99 -12.14
CA SER A 253 -14.98 11.84 -13.23
C SER A 253 -15.61 11.45 -14.58
N GLY A 254 -16.88 11.04 -14.60
CA GLY A 254 -17.52 10.47 -15.78
C GLY A 254 -16.91 9.12 -16.21
N SER A 255 -16.23 8.41 -15.31
CA SER A 255 -15.55 7.15 -15.63
C SER A 255 -16.54 6.07 -16.08
N LYS A 256 -16.14 5.31 -17.10
CA LYS A 256 -16.88 4.11 -17.54
C LYS A 256 -16.62 2.90 -16.65
N ASN A 257 -15.58 2.95 -15.83
CA ASN A 257 -15.27 1.89 -14.88
C ASN A 257 -16.15 2.07 -13.63
N ASP A 258 -16.77 0.99 -13.16
CA ASP A 258 -17.53 0.99 -11.90
C ASP A 258 -16.63 1.15 -10.66
N LYS A 259 -15.32 0.92 -10.82
CA LYS A 259 -14.30 0.99 -9.76
C LYS A 259 -13.12 1.86 -10.19
N PRO A 260 -13.31 3.18 -10.35
CA PRO A 260 -12.23 4.07 -10.79
C PRO A 260 -11.07 4.20 -9.80
N LEU A 261 -11.27 3.89 -8.52
CA LEU A 261 -10.27 4.01 -7.46
C LEU A 261 -9.61 2.67 -7.14
N PHE A 262 -8.29 2.65 -6.93
CA PHE A 262 -7.63 1.55 -6.24
C PHE A 262 -7.68 1.80 -4.74
N LEU A 263 -8.41 0.97 -4.00
CA LEU A 263 -8.59 1.13 -2.56
C LEU A 263 -7.80 0.08 -1.78
N VAL A 264 -7.19 0.53 -0.67
CA VAL A 264 -6.42 -0.29 0.27
C VAL A 264 -7.14 -0.36 1.61
N PHE A 265 -6.96 -1.48 2.30
CA PHE A 265 -7.46 -1.68 3.66
C PHE A 265 -6.29 -1.93 4.60
N HIS A 266 -6.10 -1.10 5.61
CA HIS A 266 -5.19 -1.44 6.71
C HIS A 266 -5.94 -1.91 7.94
N GLY A 267 -5.31 -2.66 8.83
CA GLY A 267 -5.98 -3.15 10.05
C GLY A 267 -7.06 -4.21 9.78
N GLY A 268 -6.86 -5.04 8.75
CA GLY A 268 -7.56 -6.29 8.52
C GLY A 268 -7.37 -7.33 9.63
N SER A 269 -6.28 -7.31 10.40
CA SER A 269 -6.03 -8.22 11.51
C SER A 269 -7.15 -8.18 12.57
N GLY A 270 -7.76 -9.33 12.87
CA GLY A 270 -8.89 -9.45 13.81
C GLY A 270 -10.28 -9.21 13.21
N SER A 271 -10.38 -8.87 11.92
CA SER A 271 -11.65 -8.79 11.21
C SER A 271 -12.34 -10.16 11.06
N SER A 272 -13.67 -10.18 11.17
CA SER A 272 -14.46 -11.39 10.88
C SER A 272 -14.36 -11.81 9.41
N GLN A 273 -14.42 -13.11 9.14
CA GLN A 273 -14.42 -13.66 7.79
C GLN A 273 -15.59 -13.11 6.94
N THR A 274 -16.73 -12.84 7.58
CA THR A 274 -17.90 -12.20 6.94
C THR A 274 -17.61 -10.76 6.54
N GLY A 275 -16.90 -10.00 7.38
CA GLY A 275 -16.41 -8.66 7.05
C GLY A 275 -15.45 -8.69 5.85
N ILE A 276 -14.50 -9.63 5.84
CA ILE A 276 -13.54 -9.81 4.73
C ILE A 276 -14.28 -10.19 3.43
N ARG A 277 -15.26 -11.10 3.48
CA ARG A 277 -16.03 -11.51 2.28
C ARG A 277 -16.97 -10.42 1.76
N HIS A 278 -17.63 -9.63 2.62
CA HIS A 278 -18.45 -8.49 2.19
C HIS A 278 -17.59 -7.40 1.53
N ARG A 279 -16.33 -7.25 1.94
CA ARG A 279 -15.35 -6.33 1.34
C ARG A 279 -14.87 -6.75 -0.06
N HIS A 280 -14.83 -8.06 -0.33
CA HIS A 280 -14.58 -8.58 -1.68
C HIS A 280 -15.84 -8.62 -2.55
N HIS A 281 -16.99 -8.15 -2.04
CA HIS A 281 -18.18 -8.05 -2.85
C HIS A 281 -17.87 -7.16 -4.07
N PRO A 282 -18.40 -7.50 -5.26
CA PRO A 282 -18.21 -6.72 -6.50
C PRO A 282 -18.45 -5.20 -6.40
N ARG A 283 -19.04 -4.70 -5.31
CA ARG A 283 -19.39 -3.28 -5.09
C ARG A 283 -18.30 -2.45 -4.40
N CYS A 284 -17.31 -3.04 -3.70
CA CYS A 284 -16.34 -2.29 -2.89
C CYS A 284 -14.98 -2.05 -3.58
N GLY A 285 -14.60 -2.87 -4.57
CA GLY A 285 -13.45 -2.58 -5.45
C GLY A 285 -12.05 -2.57 -4.82
N GLN A 286 -11.86 -3.19 -3.65
CA GLN A 286 -10.55 -3.35 -3.01
C GLN A 286 -9.60 -4.19 -3.87
N GLY A 287 -8.38 -3.68 -4.07
CA GLY A 287 -7.29 -4.37 -4.77
C GLY A 287 -6.21 -4.93 -3.83
N GLN A 288 -6.07 -4.35 -2.63
CA GLN A 288 -5.04 -4.69 -1.65
C GLN A 288 -5.63 -4.77 -0.24
N LEU A 289 -5.18 -5.77 0.51
CA LEU A 289 -5.45 -5.99 1.94
C LEU A 289 -4.11 -5.82 2.68
N GLY A 290 -3.92 -4.69 3.33
CA GLY A 290 -2.88 -4.48 4.34
C GLY A 290 -3.32 -5.06 5.71
N HIS A 291 -2.32 -5.59 6.43
CA HIS A 291 -2.32 -6.00 7.85
C HIS A 291 -3.58 -6.53 8.49
#